data_AF-A0A370S128-F1
#
_entry.id   AF-A0A370S128-F1
#
_cell.length_a   1.000
_cell.length_b   1.000
_cell.length_c   1.000
_cell.angle_alpha   90.00
_cell.angle_beta   90.00
_cell.angle_gamma   90.00
#
_symmetry.space_group_name_H-M   'P 1'
#
loop_
_entity.id
_entity.type
_entity.pdbx_description
1 polymer ?
#
loop_
_entity_poly.entity_id
_entity_poly.type
_entity_poly.pdbx_seq_one_letter_code
_entity_poly.pdbx_strand_id
1 'polypeptide(L)'
;MTIDKQKLQKLLWAEAASYRADCADWKRNTEALQEFLGEKTVEEVALELLAENEALRKEREGKVLVSVAPSDGLLMSMAIRSDHALGCPGYYDQKVLGRLNNGVSHARMLECALGDMRKLHEEVVGAGFYSPEKETDYLAMAKAVQP
;
A
#
# COMPACT_ATOMS: atom_id res chain seq x y z
N MET A 1 12.65 -16.28 10.15
CA MET A 1 13.78 -16.81 9.36
C MET A 1 14.73 -15.66 9.04
N THR A 2 16.05 -15.86 9.08
CA THR A 2 17.07 -14.79 8.90
C THR A 2 17.96 -14.96 7.65
N ILE A 3 17.63 -15.91 6.76
CA ILE A 3 18.41 -16.18 5.54
C ILE A 3 18.30 -15.00 4.56
N ASP A 4 19.40 -14.70 3.84
CA ASP A 4 19.39 -13.74 2.74
C ASP A 4 18.60 -14.30 1.54
N LYS A 5 17.33 -13.92 1.45
CA LYS A 5 16.40 -14.37 0.41
C LYS A 5 16.83 -13.94 -1.00
N GLN A 6 17.52 -12.81 -1.16
CA GLN A 6 18.00 -12.36 -2.47
C GLN A 6 19.17 -13.20 -2.96
N LYS A 7 20.12 -13.53 -2.06
CA LYS A 7 21.21 -14.44 -2.39
C LYS A 7 20.72 -15.87 -2.64
N LEU A 8 19.79 -16.36 -1.82
CA LEU A 8 19.12 -17.66 -2.02
C LEU A 8 18.48 -17.76 -3.42
N GLN A 9 17.71 -16.75 -3.81
CA GLN A 9 17.05 -16.70 -5.11
C GLN A 9 18.04 -16.81 -6.28
N LYS A 10 19.17 -16.08 -6.22
CA LYS A 10 20.20 -16.13 -7.26
C LYS A 10 20.83 -17.51 -7.40
N LEU A 11 21.12 -18.17 -6.28
CA LEU A 11 21.71 -19.52 -6.27
C LEU A 11 20.74 -20.56 -6.81
N LEU A 12 19.48 -20.54 -6.36
CA LEU A 12 18.42 -21.43 -6.86
C LEU A 12 18.17 -21.23 -8.37
N TRP A 13 18.20 -19.99 -8.86
CA TRP A 13 18.07 -19.72 -10.29
C TRP A 13 19.26 -20.20 -11.11
N ALA A 14 20.49 -20.05 -10.60
CA ALA A 14 21.69 -20.57 -11.25
C ALA A 14 21.66 -22.10 -11.34
N GLU A 15 21.28 -22.78 -10.26
CA GLU A 15 21.13 -24.24 -10.24
C GLU A 15 20.04 -24.72 -11.21
N ALA A 16 18.85 -24.11 -11.17
CA ALA A 16 17.76 -24.45 -12.08
C ALA A 16 18.12 -24.18 -13.55
N ALA A 17 18.90 -23.13 -13.83
CA ALA A 17 19.38 -22.83 -15.18
C ALA A 17 20.39 -23.86 -15.67
N SER A 18 21.38 -24.25 -14.84
CA SER A 18 22.36 -25.28 -15.19
C SER A 18 21.72 -26.64 -15.41
N TYR A 19 20.74 -27.01 -14.58
CA TYR A 19 19.98 -28.24 -14.76
C TYR A 19 19.21 -28.25 -16.09
N ARG A 20 18.52 -27.15 -16.42
CA ARG A 20 17.76 -27.03 -17.68
C ARG A 20 18.65 -26.99 -18.92
N ALA A 21 19.84 -26.41 -18.81
CA ALA A 21 20.78 -26.29 -19.92
C ALA A 21 21.64 -27.55 -20.13
N ASP A 22 21.46 -28.59 -19.31
CA ASP A 22 22.37 -29.76 -19.23
C ASP A 22 23.85 -29.32 -19.16
N CYS A 23 24.08 -28.23 -18.43
CA CYS A 23 25.39 -27.60 -18.34
C CYS A 23 26.17 -28.21 -17.17
N ALA A 24 27.43 -28.56 -17.40
CA ALA A 24 28.33 -29.15 -16.40
C ALA A 24 28.56 -28.27 -15.15
N ASP A 25 28.17 -26.98 -15.21
CA ASP A 25 28.21 -26.04 -14.10
C ASP A 25 27.25 -26.39 -12.95
N TRP A 26 26.35 -27.38 -13.12
CA TRP A 26 25.39 -27.78 -12.08
C TRP A 26 26.08 -28.15 -10.76
N LYS A 27 27.23 -28.84 -10.80
CA LYS A 27 27.98 -29.22 -9.58
C LYS A 27 28.43 -28.01 -8.77
N ARG A 28 29.01 -27.02 -9.46
CA ARG A 28 29.48 -25.78 -8.84
C ARG A 28 28.31 -25.00 -8.22
N ASN A 29 27.16 -24.98 -8.89
CA ASN A 29 25.98 -24.28 -8.40
C ASN A 29 25.36 -25.00 -7.19
N THR A 30 25.30 -26.33 -7.20
CA THR A 30 24.83 -27.12 -6.05
C THR A 30 25.78 -26.97 -4.86
N GLU A 31 27.10 -27.00 -5.06
CA GLU A 31 28.09 -26.76 -3.98
C GLU A 31 27.94 -25.35 -3.38
N ALA A 32 27.83 -24.32 -4.21
CA ALA A 32 27.61 -22.95 -3.74
C ALA A 32 26.29 -22.78 -2.99
N LEU A 33 25.24 -23.49 -3.40
CA LEU A 33 23.96 -23.50 -2.69
C LEU A 33 24.08 -24.21 -1.34
N GLN A 34 24.71 -25.39 -1.28
CA GLN A 34 24.94 -26.13 -0.04
C GLN A 34 25.77 -25.33 0.95
N GLU A 35 26.88 -24.73 0.50
CA GLU A 35 27.71 -23.85 1.33
C GLU A 35 26.91 -22.67 1.88
N PHE A 36 26.03 -22.08 1.07
CA PHE A 36 25.18 -20.96 1.50
C PHE A 36 24.10 -21.37 2.51
N LEU A 37 23.52 -22.57 2.36
CA LEU A 37 22.50 -23.09 3.26
C LEU A 37 23.09 -23.59 4.60
N GLY A 38 24.35 -24.01 4.60
CA GLY A 38 25.05 -24.52 5.78
C GLY A 38 24.45 -25.85 6.23
N GLU A 39 23.94 -25.90 7.46
CA GLU A 39 23.34 -27.11 8.04
C GLU A 39 21.94 -27.42 7.50
N LYS A 40 21.28 -26.44 6.87
CA LYS A 40 19.89 -26.59 6.41
C LYS A 40 19.83 -27.22 5.04
N THR A 41 18.82 -28.05 4.81
CA THR A 41 18.49 -28.51 3.45
C THR A 41 17.65 -27.50 2.69
N VAL A 42 17.57 -27.66 1.37
CA VAL A 42 16.69 -26.86 0.51
C VAL A 42 15.23 -27.02 0.95
N GLU A 43 14.84 -28.24 1.31
CA GLU A 43 13.49 -28.59 1.76
C GLU A 43 13.13 -27.91 3.09
N GLU A 44 14.05 -27.89 4.06
CA GLU A 44 13.84 -27.20 5.34
C GLU A 44 13.65 -25.70 5.13
N VAL A 45 14.49 -25.07 4.31
CA VAL A 45 14.34 -23.65 3.96
C VAL A 45 13.05 -23.39 3.19
N ALA A 46 12.65 -24.31 2.30
CA ALA A 46 11.38 -24.20 1.58
C ALA A 46 10.18 -24.26 2.53
N LEU A 47 10.18 -25.17 3.51
CA LEU A 47 9.12 -25.27 4.53
C LEU A 47 9.08 -24.02 5.41
N GLU A 48 10.22 -23.48 5.83
CA GLU A 48 10.28 -22.22 6.58
C GLU A 48 9.74 -21.04 5.76
N LEU A 49 10.09 -20.95 4.47
CA LEU A 49 9.56 -19.92 3.55
C LEU A 49 8.05 -20.04 3.33
N LEU A 50 7.51 -21.26 3.27
CA LEU A 50 6.08 -21.50 3.16
C LEU A 50 5.34 -21.04 4.42
N ALA A 51 5.84 -21.41 5.60
CA ALA A 51 5.28 -20.97 6.88
C ALA A 51 5.33 -19.44 7.04
N GLU A 52 6.43 -18.81 6.64
CA GLU A 52 6.55 -17.35 6.66
C GLU A 52 5.57 -16.69 5.68
N ASN A 53 5.42 -17.22 4.47
CA ASN A 53 4.44 -16.70 3.51
C ASN A 53 2.99 -16.84 4.00
N GLU A 54 2.65 -17.94 4.67
CA GLU A 54 1.34 -18.13 5.29
C GLU A 54 1.10 -17.10 6.40
N ALA A 55 2.07 -16.87 7.28
CA ALA A 55 2.00 -15.85 8.31
C ALA A 55 1.79 -14.44 7.71
N LEU A 56 2.55 -14.09 6.66
CA LEU A 56 2.42 -12.82 5.95
C LEU A 56 1.06 -12.68 5.24
N ARG A 57 0.52 -13.77 4.67
CA ARG A 57 -0.82 -13.78 4.07
C ARG A 57 -1.90 -13.55 5.11
N LYS A 58 -1.80 -14.20 6.27
CA LYS A 58 -2.72 -14.01 7.39
C LYS A 58 -2.64 -12.59 7.96
N GLU A 59 -1.45 -12.02 8.06
CA GLU A 59 -1.27 -10.63 8.49
C GLU A 59 -1.93 -9.63 7.52
N ARG A 60 -1.94 -9.95 6.22
CA ARG A 60 -2.56 -9.16 5.15
C ARG A 60 -4.05 -9.46 4.95
N GLU A 61 -4.60 -10.43 5.66
CA GLU A 61 -6.01 -10.78 5.53
C GLU A 61 -6.89 -9.59 5.91
N GLY A 62 -7.84 -9.24 5.05
CA GLY A 62 -8.69 -8.06 5.22
C GLY A 62 -8.00 -6.71 4.98
N LYS A 63 -6.72 -6.67 4.59
CA LYS A 63 -5.99 -5.45 4.27
C LYS A 63 -5.80 -5.30 2.77
N VAL A 64 -5.87 -4.06 2.27
CA VAL A 64 -5.54 -3.72 0.89
C VAL A 64 -4.27 -2.85 0.91
N LEU A 65 -3.38 -3.06 -0.07
CA LEU A 65 -2.23 -2.19 -0.26
C LEU A 65 -2.68 -0.87 -0.88
N VAL A 66 -2.33 0.23 -0.23
CA VAL A 66 -2.60 1.59 -0.69
C VAL A 66 -1.28 2.35 -0.78
N SER A 67 -1.11 3.16 -1.82
CA SER A 67 0.06 4.03 -1.96
C SER A 67 0.10 5.05 -0.84
N VAL A 68 1.28 5.33 -0.28
CA VAL A 68 1.42 6.37 0.77
C VAL A 68 1.10 7.76 0.23
N ALA A 69 1.53 8.05 -1.01
CA ALA A 69 1.15 9.27 -1.71
C ALA A 69 -0.04 8.99 -2.65
N PRO A 70 -1.13 9.77 -2.59
CA PRO A 70 -2.25 9.61 -3.50
C PRO A 70 -1.88 10.14 -4.89
N SER A 71 -2.40 9.50 -5.93
CA SER A 71 -2.38 10.07 -7.28
C SER A 71 -3.47 11.13 -7.42
N ASP A 72 -3.28 12.08 -8.34
CA ASP A 72 -4.29 13.11 -8.60
C ASP A 72 -5.62 12.52 -9.06
N GLY A 73 -5.59 11.41 -9.81
CA GLY A 73 -6.80 10.69 -10.23
C GLY A 73 -7.58 10.08 -9.06
N LEU A 74 -6.88 9.56 -8.04
CA LEU A 74 -7.53 9.08 -6.82
C LEU A 74 -8.20 10.24 -6.07
N LEU A 75 -7.48 11.35 -5.88
CA LEU A 75 -8.03 12.53 -5.21
C LEU A 75 -9.25 13.09 -5.94
N MET A 76 -9.21 13.14 -7.28
CA MET A 76 -10.35 13.58 -8.09
C MET A 76 -11.53 12.63 -7.92
N SER A 77 -11.30 11.30 -7.94
CA SER A 77 -12.37 10.32 -7.73
C SER A 77 -13.01 10.47 -6.34
N MET A 78 -12.20 10.67 -5.30
CA MET A 78 -12.68 10.94 -3.95
C MET A 78 -13.47 12.26 -3.87
N ALA A 79 -13.00 13.32 -4.54
CA ALA A 79 -13.67 14.61 -4.58
C ALA A 79 -15.05 14.51 -5.26
N ILE A 80 -15.16 13.80 -6.39
CA ILE A 80 -16.43 13.53 -7.06
C ILE A 80 -17.37 12.73 -6.17
N ARG A 81 -16.85 11.75 -5.43
CA ARG A 81 -17.67 10.96 -4.50
C ARG A 81 -18.24 11.84 -3.38
N SER A 82 -17.44 12.77 -2.87
CA SER A 82 -17.86 13.72 -1.84
C SER A 82 -18.86 14.75 -2.38
N ASP A 83 -18.63 15.24 -3.60
CA ASP A 83 -19.48 16.18 -4.30
C ASP A 83 -19.52 15.84 -5.80
N HIS A 84 -20.63 15.24 -6.22
CA HIS A 84 -20.79 14.75 -7.59
C HIS A 84 -20.77 15.88 -8.64
N ALA A 85 -21.10 17.11 -8.24
CA ALA A 85 -21.04 18.27 -9.13
C ALA A 85 -19.63 18.55 -9.66
N LEU A 86 -18.59 18.18 -8.90
CA LEU A 86 -17.19 18.33 -9.31
C LEU A 86 -16.83 17.44 -10.51
N GLY A 87 -17.64 16.41 -10.80
CA GLY A 87 -17.48 15.57 -11.99
C GLY A 87 -17.93 16.26 -13.28
N CYS A 88 -18.62 17.40 -13.19
CA CYS A 88 -19.07 18.18 -14.33
C CYS A 88 -18.36 19.54 -14.36
N PRO A 89 -17.31 19.70 -15.19
CA PRO A 89 -16.56 20.96 -15.28
C PRO A 89 -17.48 22.16 -15.51
N GLY A 90 -17.33 23.20 -14.68
CA GLY A 90 -18.11 24.42 -14.75
C GLY A 90 -19.51 24.35 -14.13
N TYR A 91 -19.87 23.26 -13.44
CA TYR A 91 -21.18 23.11 -12.80
C TYR A 91 -21.53 24.30 -11.88
N TYR A 92 -20.60 24.71 -11.03
CA TYR A 92 -20.79 25.83 -10.10
C TYR A 92 -20.64 27.21 -10.75
N ASP A 93 -20.15 27.28 -11.99
CA ASP A 93 -20.04 28.55 -12.72
C ASP A 93 -21.37 28.90 -13.44
N GLN A 94 -22.35 27.98 -13.43
CA GLN A 94 -23.68 28.23 -13.98
C GLN A 94 -24.42 29.31 -13.19
N LYS A 95 -25.15 30.20 -13.87
CA LYS A 95 -25.76 31.40 -13.26
C LYS A 95 -26.59 31.16 -12.00
N VAL A 96 -27.39 30.10 -11.98
CA VAL A 96 -28.27 29.78 -10.84
C VAL A 96 -27.49 29.08 -9.74
N LEU A 97 -26.70 28.06 -10.09
CA LEU A 97 -25.92 27.28 -9.13
C LEU A 97 -24.81 28.09 -8.48
N GLY A 98 -24.10 28.92 -9.24
CA GLY A 98 -23.11 29.85 -8.71
C GLY A 98 -23.71 30.81 -7.70
N ARG A 99 -24.93 31.32 -7.91
CA ARG A 99 -25.61 32.16 -6.90
C ARG A 99 -25.95 31.39 -5.63
N LEU A 100 -26.44 30.16 -5.77
CA LEU A 100 -26.73 29.29 -4.62
C LEU A 100 -25.45 28.90 -3.87
N ASN A 101 -24.32 28.83 -4.58
CA ASN A 101 -23.00 28.57 -4.03
C ASN A 101 -22.24 29.85 -3.65
N ASN A 102 -22.95 30.94 -3.31
CA ASN A 102 -22.38 32.22 -2.87
C ASN A 102 -21.33 32.84 -3.84
N GLY A 103 -21.41 32.52 -5.12
CA GLY A 103 -20.48 32.96 -6.17
C GLY A 103 -19.14 32.23 -6.20
N VAL A 104 -18.97 31.16 -5.41
CA VAL A 104 -17.73 30.37 -5.42
C VAL A 104 -17.63 29.57 -6.71
N SER A 105 -16.53 29.77 -7.44
CA SER A 105 -16.31 29.14 -8.75
C SER A 105 -16.09 27.64 -8.63
N HIS A 106 -16.36 26.93 -9.72
CA HIS A 106 -16.12 25.49 -9.80
C HIS A 106 -14.64 25.16 -9.53
N ALA A 107 -13.72 25.96 -10.06
CA ALA A 107 -12.29 25.79 -9.82
C ALA A 107 -11.92 25.89 -8.33
N ARG A 108 -12.50 26.86 -7.61
CA ARG A 108 -12.25 27.02 -6.17
C ARG A 108 -12.85 25.87 -5.35
N MET A 109 -14.05 25.43 -5.70
CA MET A 109 -14.68 24.25 -5.07
C MET A 109 -13.80 23.02 -5.24
N LEU A 110 -13.30 22.80 -6.46
CA LEU A 110 -12.42 21.68 -6.77
C LEU A 110 -11.10 21.74 -6.00
N GLU A 111 -10.45 22.90 -5.96
CA GLU A 111 -9.20 23.10 -5.20
C GLU A 111 -9.37 22.76 -3.72
N CYS A 112 -10.43 23.27 -3.09
CA CYS A 112 -10.73 22.96 -1.69
C CYS A 112 -10.99 21.46 -1.48
N ALA A 113 -11.83 20.86 -2.33
CA ALA A 113 -12.15 19.44 -2.24
C ALA A 113 -10.90 18.57 -2.38
N LEU A 114 -10.02 18.83 -3.35
CA LEU A 114 -8.78 18.09 -3.52
C LEU A 114 -7.85 18.22 -2.29
N GLY A 115 -7.79 19.40 -1.67
CA GLY A 115 -7.07 19.61 -0.43
C GLY A 115 -7.62 18.76 0.73
N ASP A 116 -8.94 18.68 0.85
CA ASP A 116 -9.57 17.85 1.89
C ASP A 116 -9.42 16.36 1.63
N MET A 117 -9.52 15.91 0.37
CA MET A 117 -9.28 14.51 -0.01
C MET A 117 -7.84 14.09 0.29
N ARG A 118 -6.87 15.01 0.13
CA ARG A 118 -5.47 14.76 0.49
C ARG A 118 -5.31 14.55 1.98
N LYS A 119 -5.88 15.42 2.83
CA LYS A 119 -5.87 15.26 4.28
C LYS A 119 -6.50 13.93 4.71
N LEU A 120 -7.66 13.60 4.14
CA LEU A 120 -8.34 12.33 4.44
C LEU A 120 -7.47 11.12 4.07
N HIS A 121 -6.80 11.18 2.92
CA HIS A 121 -5.88 10.12 2.52
C HIS A 121 -4.70 10.01 3.48
N GLU A 122 -4.10 11.14 3.90
CA GLU A 122 -3.01 11.18 4.87
C GLU A 122 -3.40 10.50 6.19
N GLU A 123 -4.59 10.78 6.73
CA GLU A 123 -5.08 10.12 7.95
C GLU A 123 -5.22 8.60 7.75
N VAL A 124 -5.80 8.16 6.62
CA VAL A 124 -6.03 6.73 6.34
C VAL A 124 -4.72 5.94 6.18
N VAL A 125 -3.68 6.55 5.59
CA VAL A 125 -2.38 5.88 5.40
C VAL A 125 -1.42 6.08 6.58
N GLY A 126 -1.86 6.72 7.66
CA GLY A 126 -1.04 6.97 8.85
C GLY A 126 0.04 8.05 8.66
N ALA A 127 -0.12 8.91 7.65
CA ALA A 127 0.75 10.07 7.43
C ALA A 127 0.14 11.38 7.98
N GLY A 128 -1.09 11.33 8.51
CA GLY A 128 -1.81 12.44 9.11
C GLY A 128 -1.48 12.66 10.59
N PHE A 129 -2.40 13.30 11.31
CA PHE A 129 -2.23 13.61 12.74
C PHE A 129 -2.54 12.43 13.65
N TYR A 130 -3.28 11.43 13.18
CA TYR A 130 -3.58 10.23 13.96
C TYR A 130 -2.31 9.49 14.39
N SER A 131 -2.27 9.08 15.65
CA SER A 131 -1.20 8.27 16.26
C SER A 131 -1.83 7.19 17.14
N PRO A 132 -1.50 5.90 16.93
CA PRO A 132 -2.04 4.80 17.74
C PRO A 132 -1.77 4.95 19.24
N GLU A 133 -0.67 5.60 19.61
CA GLU A 133 -0.29 5.86 21.00
C GLU A 133 -1.28 6.77 21.73
N LYS A 134 -2.03 7.59 20.97
CA LYS A 134 -3.01 8.56 21.48
C LYS A 134 -4.46 8.10 21.32
N GLU A 135 -4.70 6.85 20.90
CA GLU A 135 -6.05 6.31 20.67
C GLU A 135 -7.00 6.57 21.84
N THR A 136 -6.52 6.33 23.07
CA THR A 136 -7.35 6.52 24.28
C THR A 136 -7.77 7.98 24.46
N ASP A 137 -6.88 8.94 24.16
CA ASP A 137 -7.16 10.36 24.26
C ASP A 137 -8.21 10.79 23.21
N TYR A 138 -8.06 10.33 21.96
CA TYR A 138 -9.04 10.61 20.90
C TYR A 138 -10.43 10.06 21.24
N LEU A 139 -10.49 8.83 21.78
CA LEU A 139 -11.75 8.21 22.21
C LEU A 139 -12.40 8.99 23.37
N ALA A 140 -11.61 9.53 24.29
CA ALA A 140 -12.13 10.36 25.38
C ALA A 140 -12.74 11.68 24.85
N MET A 141 -12.06 12.34 23.91
CA MET A 141 -12.58 13.55 23.25
C MET A 141 -13.88 13.27 22.49
N ALA A 142 -13.95 12.18 21.73
CA ALA A 142 -15.14 11.81 20.96
C ALA A 142 -16.36 11.56 21.87
N LYS A 143 -16.16 10.95 23.04
CA LYS A 143 -17.22 10.70 24.02
C LYS A 143 -17.69 11.97 24.73
N ALA A 144 -16.79 12.91 25.01
CA ALA A 144 -17.12 14.17 25.69
C ALA A 144 -18.04 15.08 24.87
N VAL A 145 -18.14 14.86 23.55
CA VAL A 145 -18.99 15.63 22.63
C VAL A 145 -20.34 14.94 22.37
N GLN A 146 -20.55 13.71 22.87
CA GLN A 146 -21.85 13.05 22.78
C GLN A 146 -22.81 13.67 23.82
N PRO A 147 -24.01 14.11 23.41
CA PRO A 147 -25.00 14.73 24.32
C PRO A 147 -25.53 13.78 25.39
#